data_AF-A0A410S1A3-F1
#
_entry.id   AF-A0A410S1A3-F1
#
_cell.length_a   1.000
_cell.length_b   1.000
_cell.length_c   1.000
_cell.angle_alpha   90.00
_cell.angle_beta   90.00
_cell.angle_gamma   90.00
#
_symmetry.space_group_name_H-M   'P 1'
#
loop_
_entity.id
_entity.type
_entity.pdbx_description
1 polymer ?
#
loop_
_entity_poly.entity_id
_entity_poly.type
_entity_poly.pdbx_seq_one_letter_code
_entity_poly.pdbx_strand_id
1 'polypeptide(L)'
;MIALSRDSDEDVRNRATFSLGSQAEEVDTPELRDALFDRLTESDMELRGEALVGLALRKDPRVLEPLRRELESSEVVVLAVEAAEKLEDTSLLPLLHRLRDRAGDANSYFRSVLADAIAHLEALAR
;
A
#
# COMPACT_ATOMS: atom_id res chain seq x y z
N MET A 1 13.93 -17.05 -1.50
CA MET A 1 12.93 -16.11 -0.98
C MET A 1 11.81 -15.84 -1.98
N ILE A 2 12.08 -15.44 -3.24
CA ILE A 2 11.03 -15.28 -4.27
C ILE A 2 10.20 -16.57 -4.48
N ALA A 3 10.85 -17.74 -4.52
CA ALA A 3 10.16 -19.02 -4.67
C ALA A 3 9.13 -19.32 -3.55
N LEU A 4 9.32 -18.79 -2.34
CA LEU A 4 8.44 -19.02 -1.19
C LEU A 4 7.21 -18.10 -1.19
N SER A 5 7.22 -17.01 -1.98
CA SER A 5 6.03 -16.17 -2.18
C SER A 5 4.93 -16.86 -3.00
N ARG A 6 5.27 -17.98 -3.66
CA ARG A 6 4.38 -18.86 -4.43
C ARG A 6 4.22 -20.25 -3.79
N ASP A 7 4.57 -20.38 -2.52
CA ASP A 7 4.42 -21.65 -1.80
C ASP A 7 2.93 -22.04 -1.69
N SER A 8 2.61 -23.33 -1.67
CA SER A 8 1.24 -23.80 -1.44
C SER A 8 0.74 -23.51 -0.02
N ASP A 9 1.67 -23.36 0.92
CA ASP A 9 1.39 -23.04 2.32
C ASP A 9 1.17 -21.54 2.51
N GLU A 10 0.00 -21.17 3.06
CA GLU A 10 -0.42 -19.79 3.27
C GLU A 10 0.45 -19.04 4.28
N ASP A 11 0.88 -19.69 5.35
CA ASP A 11 1.74 -19.09 6.37
C ASP A 11 3.14 -18.82 5.81
N VAL A 12 3.64 -19.71 4.95
CA VAL A 12 4.92 -19.53 4.24
C VAL A 12 4.84 -18.40 3.22
N ARG A 13 3.75 -18.32 2.45
CA ARG A 13 3.51 -17.18 1.53
C ARG A 13 3.42 -15.86 2.29
N ASN A 14 2.71 -15.82 3.41
CA ASN A 14 2.49 -14.61 4.20
C ASN A 14 3.80 -14.14 4.84
N ARG A 15 4.59 -15.05 5.43
CA ARG A 15 5.90 -14.69 5.97
C ARG A 15 6.90 -14.25 4.91
N ALA A 16 6.89 -14.89 3.73
CA ALA A 16 7.75 -14.49 2.63
C ALA A 16 7.35 -13.11 2.10
N THR A 17 6.06 -12.80 2.04
CA THR A 17 5.54 -11.50 1.56
C THR A 17 5.81 -10.39 2.54
N PHE A 18 5.52 -10.63 3.82
CA PHE A 18 5.85 -9.70 4.88
C PHE A 18 7.35 -9.35 4.84
N SER A 19 8.23 -10.35 4.72
CA SER A 19 9.68 -10.13 4.62
C SER A 19 10.10 -9.39 3.33
N LEU A 20 9.45 -9.65 2.19
CA LEU A 20 9.79 -9.00 0.92
C LEU A 20 9.23 -7.57 0.79
N GLY A 21 8.05 -7.31 1.38
CA GLY A 21 7.40 -6.00 1.40
C GLY A 21 8.02 -5.04 2.42
N SER A 22 8.34 -5.54 3.63
CA SER A 22 8.79 -4.70 4.76
C SER A 22 10.30 -4.76 5.07
N GLN A 23 11.00 -5.87 4.78
CA GLN A 23 12.42 -6.03 5.16
C GLN A 23 13.41 -5.92 3.99
N ALA A 24 12.93 -5.76 2.76
CA ALA A 24 13.79 -5.72 1.58
C ALA A 24 13.77 -4.34 0.90
N GLU A 25 13.89 -3.25 1.67
CA GLU A 25 14.15 -1.91 1.10
C GLU A 25 15.38 -1.92 0.16
N GLU A 26 16.34 -2.82 0.39
CA GLU A 26 17.56 -2.96 -0.40
C GLU A 26 17.41 -3.81 -1.67
N VAL A 27 16.29 -4.53 -1.85
CA VAL A 27 16.06 -5.37 -3.04
C VAL A 27 14.91 -4.79 -3.85
N ASP A 28 15.28 -4.28 -5.02
CA ASP A 28 14.33 -3.79 -6.03
C ASP A 28 14.64 -4.47 -7.38
N THR A 29 13.92 -5.55 -7.66
CA THR A 29 14.07 -6.34 -8.89
C THR A 29 12.73 -6.38 -9.63
N PRO A 30 12.73 -6.46 -10.97
CA PRO A 30 11.50 -6.62 -11.75
C PRO A 30 10.65 -7.80 -11.27
N GLU A 31 11.28 -8.93 -10.94
CA GLU A 31 10.62 -10.14 -10.46
C GLU A 31 9.91 -9.92 -9.13
N LEU A 32 10.50 -9.11 -8.24
CA LEU A 32 9.87 -8.75 -6.98
C LEU A 32 8.68 -7.82 -7.19
N ARG A 33 8.83 -6.81 -8.06
CA ARG A 33 7.72 -5.91 -8.39
C ARG A 33 6.55 -6.68 -9.02
N ASP A 34 6.85 -7.62 -9.91
CA ASP A 34 5.83 -8.48 -10.51
C ASP A 34 5.17 -9.38 -9.46
N ALA A 35 5.94 -9.98 -8.55
CA ALA A 35 5.38 -10.78 -7.47
C ALA A 35 4.49 -9.97 -6.52
N LEU A 36 4.87 -8.73 -6.18
CA LEU A 36 4.03 -7.83 -5.39
C LEU A 36 2.78 -7.41 -6.17
N PHE A 37 2.91 -7.16 -7.47
CA PHE A 37 1.78 -6.79 -8.32
C PHE A 37 0.75 -7.93 -8.44
N ASP A 38 1.20 -9.18 -8.58
CA ASP A 38 0.33 -10.36 -8.57
C ASP A 38 -0.53 -10.42 -7.28
N ARG A 39 0.05 -10.03 -6.14
CA ARG A 39 -0.61 -10.05 -4.82
C ARG A 39 -1.66 -8.97 -4.60
N LEU A 40 -1.78 -8.00 -5.50
CA LEU A 40 -2.88 -7.03 -5.47
C LEU A 40 -4.24 -7.68 -5.76
N THR A 41 -4.26 -8.93 -6.23
CA THR A 41 -5.48 -9.71 -6.49
C THR A 41 -5.89 -10.61 -5.34
N GLU A 42 -5.13 -10.63 -4.24
CA GLU A 42 -5.44 -11.44 -3.06
C GLU A 42 -6.75 -11.00 -2.40
N SER A 43 -7.53 -11.96 -1.88
CA SER A 43 -8.77 -11.66 -1.16
C SER A 43 -8.53 -10.97 0.18
N ASP A 44 -7.39 -11.26 0.80
CA ASP A 44 -7.00 -10.68 2.08
C ASP A 44 -6.58 -9.21 1.94
N MET A 45 -7.20 -8.33 2.73
CA MET A 45 -6.98 -6.88 2.64
C MET A 45 -5.62 -6.46 3.19
N GLU A 46 -5.09 -7.19 4.18
CA GLU A 46 -3.78 -6.94 4.76
C GLU A 46 -2.69 -7.30 3.74
N LEU A 47 -2.81 -8.45 3.08
CA LEU A 47 -1.88 -8.87 2.01
C LEU A 47 -1.86 -7.91 0.82
N ARG A 48 -3.03 -7.43 0.39
CA ARG A 48 -3.10 -6.39 -0.65
C ARG A 48 -2.44 -5.09 -0.18
N GLY A 49 -2.70 -4.69 1.06
CA GLY A 49 -2.10 -3.50 1.68
C GLY A 49 -0.57 -3.57 1.69
N GLU A 50 0.00 -4.71 2.10
CA GLU A 50 1.45 -4.92 2.10
C GLU A 50 2.04 -4.83 0.69
N ALA A 51 1.35 -5.42 -0.30
CA ALA A 51 1.75 -5.34 -1.70
C ALA A 51 1.73 -3.89 -2.22
N LEU A 52 0.71 -3.11 -1.88
CA LEU A 52 0.62 -1.69 -2.22
C LEU A 52 1.80 -0.91 -1.61
N VAL A 53 2.09 -1.09 -0.32
CA VAL A 53 3.22 -0.43 0.36
C VAL A 53 4.54 -0.82 -0.30
N GLY A 54 4.76 -2.11 -0.54
CA GLY A 54 5.99 -2.62 -1.16
C GLY A 54 6.24 -2.05 -2.56
N LEU A 55 5.20 -1.90 -3.38
CA LEU A 55 5.29 -1.29 -4.70
C LEU A 55 5.47 0.24 -4.63
N ALA A 56 4.78 0.89 -3.70
CA ALA A 56 4.87 2.33 -3.48
C ALA A 56 6.27 2.77 -3.01
N LEU A 57 6.89 2.02 -2.08
CA LEU A 57 8.27 2.24 -1.65
C LEU A 57 9.27 2.19 -2.81
N ARG A 58 9.00 1.31 -3.78
CA ARG A 58 9.82 1.13 -5.00
C ARG A 58 9.42 2.09 -6.12
N LYS A 59 8.47 3.00 -5.88
CA LYS A 59 7.95 3.95 -6.87
C LYS A 59 7.50 3.26 -8.16
N ASP A 60 6.90 2.07 -8.06
CA ASP A 60 6.38 1.38 -9.23
C ASP A 60 5.13 2.12 -9.74
N PRO A 61 5.15 2.70 -10.97
CA PRO A 61 4.02 3.48 -11.47
C PRO A 61 2.75 2.63 -11.67
N ARG A 62 2.87 1.30 -11.77
CA ARG A 62 1.73 0.39 -11.92
C ARG A 62 0.86 0.35 -10.66
N VAL A 63 1.38 0.76 -9.50
CA VAL A 63 0.63 0.75 -8.24
C VAL A 63 -0.43 1.84 -8.16
N LEU A 64 -0.33 2.90 -8.96
CA LEU A 64 -1.21 4.07 -8.85
C LEU A 64 -2.69 3.70 -9.01
N GLU A 65 -3.05 2.98 -10.06
CA GLU A 65 -4.44 2.60 -10.33
C GLU A 65 -5.00 1.59 -9.31
N PRO A 66 -4.28 0.51 -8.93
CA PRO A 66 -4.68 -0.33 -7.80
C PRO A 66 -4.87 0.44 -6.49
N LEU A 67 -3.96 1.37 -6.19
CA LEU A 67 -4.01 2.16 -4.97
C LEU A 67 -5.23 3.09 -4.95
N ARG A 68 -5.56 3.75 -6.08
CA ARG A 68 -6.79 4.55 -6.19
C ARG A 68 -8.03 3.71 -5.86
N ARG A 69 -8.12 2.49 -6.41
CA ARG A 69 -9.26 1.59 -6.15
C ARG A 69 -9.38 1.22 -4.68
N GLU A 70 -8.26 0.92 -4.02
CA GLU A 70 -8.27 0.58 -2.59
C GLU A 70 -8.68 1.80 -1.74
N LEU A 71 -8.21 3.01 -2.06
CA LEU A 71 -8.60 4.24 -1.35
C LEU A 71 -10.07 4.65 -1.59
N GLU A 72 -10.66 4.26 -2.72
CA GLU A 72 -12.07 4.49 -3.05
C GLU A 72 -13.01 3.43 -2.45
N SER A 73 -12.47 2.29 -2.00
CA SER A 73 -13.21 1.18 -1.39
C SER A 73 -14.08 1.61 -0.20
N SER A 74 -15.10 0.82 0.14
CA SER A 74 -15.90 1.00 1.35
C SER A 74 -15.07 0.84 2.62
N GLU A 75 -14.11 -0.08 2.59
CA GLU A 75 -13.18 -0.40 3.68
C GLU A 75 -11.76 -0.12 3.21
N VAL A 76 -11.09 0.83 3.86
CA VAL A 76 -9.72 1.23 3.54
C VAL A 76 -8.84 0.87 4.72
N VAL A 77 -7.82 0.04 4.46
CA VAL A 77 -6.82 -0.33 5.46
C VAL A 77 -5.77 0.77 5.62
N VAL A 78 -5.15 0.86 6.79
CA VAL A 78 -4.08 1.83 7.08
C VAL A 78 -2.95 1.72 6.05
N LEU A 79 -2.60 0.50 5.64
CA LEU A 79 -1.54 0.23 4.65
C LEU A 79 -1.79 0.92 3.30
N ALA A 80 -3.04 1.10 2.87
CA ALA A 80 -3.33 1.84 1.64
C ALA A 80 -3.01 3.34 1.78
N VAL A 81 -3.25 3.90 2.96
CA VAL A 81 -2.90 5.30 3.26
C VAL A 81 -1.38 5.46 3.35
N GLU A 82 -0.69 4.53 3.99
CA GLU A 82 0.77 4.50 4.03
C GLU A 82 1.37 4.35 2.63
N ALA A 83 0.81 3.48 1.78
CA ALA A 83 1.24 3.34 0.40
C ALA A 83 1.08 4.65 -0.39
N ALA A 84 0.02 5.43 -0.14
CA ALA A 84 -0.14 6.74 -0.76
C ALA A 84 0.94 7.73 -0.33
N GLU A 85 1.25 7.77 0.98
CA GLU A 85 2.36 8.55 1.50
C GLU A 85 3.69 8.15 0.85
N LYS A 86 4.00 6.84 0.80
CA LYS A 86 5.26 6.32 0.24
C LYS A 86 5.36 6.49 -1.26
N LEU A 87 4.26 6.45 -2.00
CA LEU A 87 4.27 6.69 -3.45
C LEU A 87 4.61 8.15 -3.75
N GLU A 88 4.20 9.08 -2.89
CA GLU A 88 4.41 10.53 -3.03
C GLU A 88 3.78 11.12 -4.31
N ASP A 89 2.72 10.48 -4.81
CA ASP A 89 1.96 10.99 -5.95
C ASP A 89 0.86 11.95 -5.48
N THR A 90 1.07 13.24 -5.73
CA THR A 90 0.16 14.32 -5.31
C THR A 90 -1.22 14.23 -5.95
N SER A 91 -1.39 13.46 -7.03
CA SER A 91 -2.70 13.21 -7.64
C SER A 91 -3.64 12.34 -6.76
N LEU A 92 -3.12 11.79 -5.65
CA LEU A 92 -3.90 11.08 -4.63
C LEU A 92 -4.52 12.02 -3.59
N LEU A 93 -4.06 13.27 -3.47
CA LEU A 93 -4.58 14.25 -2.49
C LEU A 93 -6.11 14.38 -2.50
N PRO A 94 -6.79 14.51 -3.67
CA PRO A 94 -8.25 14.59 -3.70
C PRO A 94 -8.93 13.37 -3.10
N LEU A 95 -8.36 12.17 -3.28
CA LEU A 95 -8.90 10.93 -2.72
C LEU A 95 -8.67 10.86 -1.21
N LEU A 96 -7.48 11.23 -0.73
CA LEU A 96 -7.18 11.25 0.70
C LEU A 96 -8.05 12.25 1.46
N HIS A 97 -8.33 13.42 0.89
CA HIS A 97 -9.29 14.38 1.48
C HIS A 97 -10.70 13.80 1.56
N ARG A 98 -11.20 13.19 0.47
CA ARG A 98 -12.51 12.52 0.50
C ARG A 98 -12.55 11.41 1.53
N LEU A 99 -11.49 10.62 1.65
CA LEU A 99 -11.35 9.56 2.64
C LEU A 99 -11.41 10.13 4.06
N ARG A 100 -10.74 11.25 4.32
CA ARG A 100 -10.79 11.94 5.62
C ARG A 100 -12.21 12.39 5.96
N ASP A 101 -12.92 12.94 4.98
CA ASP A 101 -14.27 13.47 5.19
C ASP A 101 -15.29 12.36 5.48
N ARG A 102 -15.07 11.14 4.96
CA ARG A 102 -15.90 9.94 5.25
C ARG A 102 -15.41 9.10 6.43
N ALA A 103 -14.20 9.31 6.95
CA ALA A 103 -13.57 8.51 7.99
C ALA A 103 -14.14 8.74 9.41
N GLY A 104 -15.42 9.13 9.52
CA GLY A 104 -16.08 9.58 10.74
C GLY A 104 -15.77 8.71 11.95
N ASP A 105 -16.24 7.45 11.93
CA ASP A 105 -16.08 6.50 13.03
C ASP A 105 -14.75 5.71 13.02
N ALA A 106 -13.79 6.09 12.17
CA ALA A 106 -12.49 5.42 12.15
C ALA A 106 -11.79 5.52 13.52
N ASN A 107 -10.85 4.62 13.81
CA ASN A 107 -10.08 4.73 15.04
C ASN A 107 -9.11 5.94 14.98
N SER A 108 -8.62 6.39 16.14
CA SER A 108 -7.72 7.55 16.23
C SER A 108 -6.40 7.34 15.50
N TYR A 109 -5.91 6.10 15.44
CA TYR A 109 -4.68 5.75 14.74
C TYR A 109 -4.81 5.97 13.22
N PHE A 110 -5.86 5.43 12.60
CA PHE A 110 -6.14 5.61 11.17
C PHE A 110 -6.26 7.10 10.81
N ARG A 111 -6.96 7.89 11.63
CA ARG A 111 -7.08 9.34 11.40
C ARG A 111 -5.74 10.06 11.48
N SER A 112 -4.84 9.66 12.38
CA SER A 112 -3.49 10.23 12.47
C SER A 112 -2.71 9.94 11.20
N VAL A 113 -2.63 8.67 10.80
CA VAL A 113 -1.88 8.26 9.60
C VAL A 113 -2.42 8.97 8.36
N LEU A 114 -3.74 9.10 8.23
CA LEU A 114 -4.36 9.82 7.11
C LEU A 114 -4.04 11.32 7.12
N ALA A 115 -4.04 11.95 8.30
CA ALA A 115 -3.67 13.36 8.40
C ALA A 115 -2.19 13.59 8.06
N ASP A 116 -1.31 12.71 8.52
CA ASP A 116 0.13 12.75 8.26
C ASP A 116 0.43 12.55 6.77
N ALA A 117 -0.21 11.57 6.13
CA ALA A 117 -0.09 11.32 4.69
C ALA A 117 -0.56 12.52 3.85
N ILE A 118 -1.69 13.14 4.22
CA ILE A 118 -2.19 14.35 3.55
C ILE A 118 -1.18 15.49 3.70
N ALA A 119 -0.71 15.75 4.92
CA ALA A 119 0.25 16.82 5.19
C ALA A 119 1.57 16.63 4.43
N HIS A 120 2.05 15.39 4.33
CA HIS A 120 3.24 15.03 3.54
C HIS A 120 3.05 15.36 2.06
N LEU A 121 1.97 14.86 1.44
CA LEU A 121 1.70 15.11 0.02
C LEU A 121 1.42 16.58 -0.28
N GLU A 122 0.75 17.31 0.61
CA GLU A 122 0.56 18.76 0.50
C GLU A 122 1.88 19.53 0.54
N ALA A 123 2.86 19.07 1.32
CA ALA A 123 4.19 19.69 1.38
C ALA A 123 4.97 19.50 0.07
N LEU A 124 4.80 18.36 -0.60
CA LEU A 124 5.42 18.06 -1.90
C LEU A 124 4.80 18.83 -3.07
N ALA A 125 3.55 19.26 -2.95
CA ALA A 125 2.82 20.00 -3.99
C ALA A 125 3.09 21.52 -3.99
N ARG A 126 3.93 22.02 -3.07
CA ARG A 126 4.29 23.44 -2.92
C ARG A 126 5.56 23.78 -3.71
#